data_AF-A0AA88IYH8-F1
#
_entry.id   AF-A0AA88IYH8-F1
#
_cell.length_a   1.000
_cell.length_b   1.000
_cell.length_c   1.000
_cell.angle_alpha   90.00
_cell.angle_beta   90.00
_cell.angle_gamma   90.00
#
_symmetry.space_group_name_H-M   'P 1'
#
loop_
_entity.id
_entity.type
_entity.pdbx_description
1 polymer ?
#
loop_
_entity_poly.entity_id
_entity_poly.type
_entity_poly.pdbx_seq_one_letter_code
_entity_poly.pdbx_strand_id
1 'polypeptide(L)'
;MCCSGFLKIMMFVFNGVIFLAGAAILGVGIWVTVDSSSMLGVLAHIKDAPPELAQLANVGYLLIAVGSILALMGFLGCCGAITENKCMLLTFFIIVLLIFIAEVAGAIVVLVFKPLAKDILDNLNQKFVEAINKEYGNNEDFTSVLDSTMTQLECCGYNNYTDFNGSPFQNGTKLYPAACCSEETSEKCDLNTAQKQDVQGCFNALLNLIEDNASIIGGVALGIAALEIAAMVVSMVLYNNIGK
;
A
#
# COMPACT_ATOMS: atom_id res chain seq x y z
N MET A 1 4.95 -8.71 41.25
CA MET A 1 3.99 -9.64 40.60
C MET A 1 2.89 -8.91 39.81
N CYS A 2 2.32 -7.79 40.29
CA CYS A 2 1.29 -7.02 39.53
C CYS A 2 1.72 -6.52 38.13
N CYS A 3 2.95 -6.02 37.95
CA CYS A 3 3.39 -5.49 36.64
C CYS A 3 3.45 -6.55 35.53
N SER A 4 3.89 -7.77 35.83
CA SER A 4 4.05 -8.81 34.80
C SER A 4 2.71 -9.31 34.26
N GLY A 5 1.69 -9.45 35.13
CA GLY A 5 0.34 -9.80 34.72
C GLY A 5 -0.31 -8.73 33.83
N PHE A 6 -0.16 -7.45 34.21
CA PHE A 6 -0.65 -6.33 33.39
C PHE A 6 0.00 -6.31 32.00
N LEU A 7 1.32 -6.46 31.92
CA LEU A 7 2.04 -6.49 30.64
C LEU A 7 1.63 -7.67 29.76
N LYS A 8 1.41 -8.87 30.32
CA LYS A 8 0.89 -10.03 29.58
C LYS A 8 -0.49 -9.76 28.97
N ILE A 9 -1.42 -9.24 29.78
CA ILE A 9 -2.78 -8.94 29.33
C ILE A 9 -2.74 -7.88 28.23
N MET A 10 -1.96 -6.81 28.43
CA MET A 10 -1.79 -5.76 27.44
C MET A 10 -1.24 -6.32 26.12
N MET A 11 -0.17 -7.10 26.19
CA MET A 11 0.45 -7.73 25.01
C MET A 11 -0.50 -8.68 24.29
N PHE A 12 -1.31 -9.46 25.03
CA PHE A 12 -2.32 -10.35 24.46
C PHE A 12 -3.41 -9.56 23.72
N VAL A 13 -3.96 -8.51 24.35
CA VAL A 13 -5.04 -7.71 23.74
C VAL A 13 -4.56 -7.00 22.48
N PHE A 14 -3.44 -6.28 22.54
CA PHE A 14 -2.94 -5.54 21.38
C PHE A 14 -2.55 -6.48 20.22
N ASN A 15 -1.79 -7.55 20.49
CA ASN A 15 -1.42 -8.50 19.43
C ASN A 15 -2.62 -9.31 18.93
N GLY A 16 -3.63 -9.55 19.78
CA GLY A 16 -4.89 -10.16 19.37
C GLY A 16 -5.68 -9.30 18.38
N VAL A 17 -5.75 -7.98 18.61
CA VAL A 17 -6.36 -7.04 17.65
C VAL A 17 -5.58 -7.02 16.34
N ILE A 18 -4.24 -6.97 16.40
CA ILE A 18 -3.38 -7.02 15.20
C ILE A 18 -3.59 -8.32 14.42
N PHE A 19 -3.71 -9.45 15.12
CA PHE A 19 -3.99 -10.74 14.50
C PHE A 19 -5.31 -10.74 13.73
N LEU A 20 -6.39 -10.25 14.36
CA LEU A 20 -7.71 -10.19 13.74
C LEU A 20 -7.73 -9.25 12.54
N ALA A 21 -7.09 -8.08 12.66
CA ALA A 21 -6.94 -7.14 11.54
C ALA A 21 -6.12 -7.76 10.40
N GLY A 22 -5.00 -8.40 10.71
CA GLY A 22 -4.15 -9.07 9.72
C GLY A 22 -4.89 -10.21 9.00
N ALA A 23 -5.66 -11.02 9.74
CA ALA A 23 -6.48 -12.08 9.17
C ALA A 23 -7.59 -11.53 8.26
N ALA A 24 -8.23 -10.42 8.63
CA ALA A 24 -9.21 -9.75 7.79
C ALA A 24 -8.59 -9.21 6.49
N ILE A 25 -7.45 -8.51 6.59
CA ILE A 25 -6.71 -7.99 5.42
C ILE A 25 -6.27 -9.14 4.51
N LEU A 26 -5.75 -10.23 5.08
CA LEU A 26 -5.38 -11.43 4.34
C LEU A 26 -6.59 -12.04 3.61
N GLY A 27 -7.75 -12.13 4.27
CA GLY A 27 -8.99 -12.62 3.67
C GLY A 27 -9.44 -11.76 2.49
N VAL A 28 -9.40 -10.43 2.63
CA VAL A 28 -9.68 -9.49 1.55
C VAL A 28 -8.66 -9.64 0.42
N GLY A 29 -7.37 -9.76 0.73
CA GLY A 29 -6.32 -9.97 -0.28
C GLY A 29 -6.56 -11.24 -1.09
N ILE A 30 -6.87 -12.35 -0.43
CA ILE A 30 -7.22 -13.62 -1.10
C ILE A 30 -8.46 -13.43 -1.98
N TRP A 31 -9.53 -12.82 -1.45
CA TRP A 31 -10.75 -12.56 -2.20
C TRP A 31 -10.47 -11.79 -3.50
N VAL A 32 -9.75 -10.66 -3.40
CA VAL A 32 -9.38 -9.82 -4.56
C VAL A 32 -8.56 -10.61 -5.58
N THR A 33 -7.57 -11.40 -5.14
CA THR A 33 -6.76 -12.21 -6.09
C THR A 33 -7.57 -13.31 -6.79
N VAL A 34 -8.50 -13.96 -6.08
CA VAL A 34 -9.28 -15.08 -6.63
C VAL A 34 -10.34 -14.59 -7.60
N ASP A 35 -11.03 -13.51 -7.27
CA ASP A 35 -12.05 -12.91 -8.14
C ASP A 35 -11.44 -12.47 -9.49
N SER A 36 -10.27 -11.81 -9.41
CA SER A 36 -9.46 -11.45 -10.58
C SER A 36 -9.05 -12.66 -11.42
N SER A 37 -8.75 -13.81 -10.78
CA SER A 37 -8.32 -15.03 -11.46
C SER A 37 -9.47 -15.81 -12.13
N SER A 38 -10.71 -15.62 -11.65
CA SER A 38 -11.89 -16.31 -12.17
C SER A 38 -12.37 -15.71 -13.50
N MET A 39 -12.18 -14.40 -13.69
CA MET A 39 -12.26 -13.74 -15.01
C MET A 39 -11.17 -14.24 -15.98
N LEU A 40 -10.03 -14.69 -15.46
CA LEU A 40 -8.89 -15.20 -16.22
C LEU A 40 -9.09 -16.60 -16.81
N GLY A 41 -9.79 -17.48 -16.08
CA GLY A 41 -10.02 -18.87 -16.49
C GLY A 41 -10.84 -19.00 -17.78
N VAL A 42 -11.64 -17.98 -18.12
CA VAL A 42 -12.42 -17.90 -19.36
C VAL A 42 -11.58 -17.38 -20.53
N LEU A 43 -10.57 -16.54 -20.27
CA LEU A 43 -9.69 -15.94 -21.28
C LEU A 43 -8.45 -16.80 -21.63
N ALA A 44 -8.05 -17.71 -20.73
CA ALA A 44 -6.93 -18.64 -20.93
C ALA A 44 -7.11 -19.63 -22.11
N HIS A 45 -8.27 -19.64 -22.76
CA HIS A 45 -8.47 -20.36 -24.03
C HIS A 45 -7.91 -19.62 -25.26
N ILE A 46 -7.41 -18.39 -25.10
CA ILE A 46 -6.76 -17.60 -26.14
C ILE A 46 -5.26 -17.49 -25.80
N LYS A 47 -4.43 -18.13 -26.62
CA LYS A 47 -2.96 -18.03 -26.56
C LYS A 47 -2.56 -16.60 -26.86
N ASP A 48 -2.30 -15.80 -25.82
CA ASP A 48 -1.40 -14.64 -25.77
C ASP A 48 -1.76 -13.84 -24.51
N ALA A 49 -1.40 -14.37 -23.33
CA ALA A 49 -1.65 -13.69 -22.07
C ALA A 49 -0.75 -12.44 -21.94
N PRO A 50 -1.31 -11.23 -21.77
CA PRO A 50 -0.53 -10.00 -21.65
C PRO A 50 0.16 -9.86 -20.28
N PRO A 51 1.29 -9.14 -20.20
CA PRO A 51 2.03 -8.87 -18.96
C PRO A 51 1.29 -7.93 -17.97
N GLU A 52 0.14 -7.37 -18.37
CA GLU A 52 -0.67 -6.44 -17.57
C GLU A 52 -1.38 -7.08 -16.36
N LEU A 53 -1.54 -8.41 -16.37
CA LEU A 53 -2.11 -9.17 -15.25
C LEU A 53 -1.27 -9.15 -13.97
N ALA A 54 -0.02 -8.71 -14.07
CA ALA A 54 0.84 -8.52 -12.92
C ALA A 54 0.33 -7.38 -12.01
N GLN A 55 -0.35 -6.35 -12.51
CA GLN A 55 -0.58 -5.13 -11.72
C GLN A 55 -1.77 -5.20 -10.75
N LEU A 56 -2.93 -5.74 -11.14
CA LEU A 56 -4.02 -6.02 -10.18
C LEU A 56 -3.66 -7.17 -9.23
N ALA A 57 -2.97 -8.19 -9.76
CA ALA A 57 -2.43 -9.25 -8.94
C ALA A 57 -1.44 -8.69 -7.91
N ASN A 58 -0.64 -7.66 -8.24
CA ASN A 58 0.26 -7.02 -7.29
C ASN A 58 -0.46 -6.42 -6.08
N VAL A 59 -1.61 -5.74 -6.26
CA VAL A 59 -2.35 -5.17 -5.11
C VAL A 59 -2.88 -6.28 -4.21
N GLY A 60 -3.53 -7.30 -4.78
CA GLY A 60 -4.01 -8.46 -4.02
C GLY A 60 -2.87 -9.22 -3.32
N TYR A 61 -1.74 -9.45 -4.00
CA TYR A 61 -0.55 -10.07 -3.43
C TYR A 61 0.10 -9.22 -2.34
N LEU A 62 0.08 -7.88 -2.46
CA LEU A 62 0.54 -6.98 -1.40
C LEU A 62 -0.34 -7.11 -0.15
N LEU A 63 -1.68 -7.12 -0.31
CA LEU A 63 -2.60 -7.34 0.80
C LEU A 63 -2.38 -8.71 1.46
N ILE A 64 -2.16 -9.76 0.66
CA ILE A 64 -1.83 -11.10 1.17
C ILE A 64 -0.51 -11.07 1.95
N ALA A 65 0.53 -10.44 1.42
CA ALA A 65 1.84 -10.37 2.05
C ALA A 65 1.76 -9.61 3.39
N VAL A 66 1.19 -8.40 3.39
CA VAL A 66 1.03 -7.57 4.59
C VAL A 66 0.13 -8.25 5.61
N GLY A 67 -1.04 -8.76 5.17
CA GLY A 67 -1.98 -9.46 6.04
C GLY A 67 -1.36 -10.71 6.68
N SER A 68 -0.58 -11.48 5.92
CA SER A 68 0.12 -12.66 6.43
C SER A 68 1.16 -12.30 7.49
N ILE A 69 1.95 -11.24 7.27
CA ILE A 69 2.96 -10.78 8.24
C ILE A 69 2.28 -10.31 9.53
N LEU A 70 1.22 -9.48 9.42
CA LEU A 70 0.47 -8.99 10.57
C LEU A 70 -0.20 -10.12 11.35
N ALA A 71 -0.82 -11.09 10.66
CA ALA A 71 -1.41 -12.25 11.29
C ALA A 71 -0.34 -13.12 11.99
N LEU A 72 0.80 -13.38 11.35
CA LEU A 72 1.88 -14.14 11.96
C LEU A 72 2.42 -13.45 13.22
N MET A 73 2.69 -12.15 13.14
CA MET A 73 3.19 -11.36 14.27
C MET A 73 2.19 -11.30 15.42
N GLY A 74 0.91 -11.03 15.11
CA GLY A 74 -0.17 -11.03 16.08
C GLY A 74 -0.32 -12.38 16.78
N PHE A 75 -0.25 -13.48 16.03
CA PHE A 75 -0.30 -14.83 16.58
C PHE A 75 0.89 -15.11 17.52
N LEU A 76 2.12 -14.82 17.09
CA LEU A 76 3.33 -15.04 17.89
C LEU A 76 3.33 -14.20 19.18
N GLY A 77 2.93 -12.93 19.11
CA GLY A 77 2.87 -12.05 20.28
C GLY A 77 1.77 -12.46 21.27
N CYS A 78 0.59 -12.81 20.75
CA CYS A 78 -0.57 -13.24 21.52
C CYS A 78 -0.34 -14.61 22.20
N CYS A 79 0.00 -15.63 21.41
CA CYS A 79 0.26 -16.98 21.92
C CYS A 79 1.53 -17.03 22.76
N GLY A 80 2.59 -16.31 22.39
CA GLY A 80 3.83 -16.24 23.18
C GLY A 80 3.59 -15.69 24.59
N ALA A 81 2.71 -14.69 24.75
CA ALA A 81 2.38 -14.12 26.04
C ALA A 81 1.53 -15.06 26.93
N ILE A 82 0.54 -15.76 26.37
CA ILE A 82 -0.33 -16.68 27.13
C ILE A 82 0.35 -18.02 27.43
N THR A 83 1.01 -18.61 26.43
CA THR A 83 1.61 -19.95 26.56
C THR A 83 2.92 -19.91 27.34
N GLU A 84 3.41 -18.72 27.69
CA GLU A 84 4.71 -18.51 28.34
C GLU A 84 5.85 -19.21 27.57
N ASN A 85 5.74 -19.25 26.23
CA ASN A 85 6.71 -19.92 25.39
C ASN A 85 7.85 -18.95 25.02
N LYS A 86 9.01 -19.19 25.64
CA LYS A 86 10.25 -18.44 25.41
C LYS A 86 10.64 -18.37 23.93
N CYS A 87 10.48 -19.47 23.18
CA CYS A 87 10.83 -19.51 21.77
C CYS A 87 9.94 -18.56 20.95
N MET A 88 8.62 -18.59 21.17
CA MET A 88 7.66 -17.72 20.46
C MET A 88 7.91 -16.23 20.76
N LEU A 89 8.16 -15.87 22.01
CA LEU A 89 8.50 -14.49 22.40
C LEU A 89 9.82 -14.02 21.78
N LEU A 90 10.82 -14.90 21.73
CA LEU A 90 12.10 -14.60 21.10
C LEU A 90 11.96 -14.43 19.58
N THR A 91 11.19 -15.30 18.92
CA THR A 91 10.90 -15.16 17.47
C THR A 91 10.15 -13.86 17.20
N PHE A 92 9.14 -13.52 17.99
CA PHE A 92 8.44 -12.24 17.89
C PHE A 92 9.41 -11.06 18.02
N PHE A 93 10.30 -11.08 19.03
CA PHE A 93 11.32 -10.05 19.23
C PHE A 93 12.25 -9.91 18.02
N ILE A 94 12.77 -11.03 17.48
CA ILE A 94 13.69 -11.00 16.33
C ILE A 94 13.00 -10.41 15.10
N ILE A 95 11.74 -10.77 14.84
CA ILE A 95 10.98 -10.23 13.69
C ILE A 95 10.79 -8.72 13.84
N VAL A 96 10.34 -8.25 15.01
CA VAL A 96 10.16 -6.81 15.27
C VAL A 96 11.48 -6.06 15.15
N LEU A 97 12.58 -6.63 15.65
CA LEU A 97 13.91 -6.02 15.53
C LEU A 97 14.36 -5.88 14.06
N LEU A 98 14.10 -6.88 13.23
CA LEU A 98 14.43 -6.81 11.80
C LEU A 98 13.60 -5.74 11.07
N ILE A 99 12.31 -5.60 11.43
CA ILE A 99 11.46 -4.53 10.89
C ILE A 99 12.00 -3.16 11.29
N PHE A 100 12.28 -2.95 12.57
CA PHE A 100 12.86 -1.70 13.06
C PHE A 100 14.16 -1.31 12.34
N ILE A 101 15.06 -2.28 12.13
CA ILE A 101 16.30 -2.04 11.37
C ILE A 101 16.00 -1.66 9.92
N ALA A 102 15.04 -2.33 9.28
CA ALA A 102 14.62 -2.03 7.91
C ALA A 102 13.98 -0.63 7.80
N GLU A 103 13.16 -0.22 8.78
CA GLU A 103 12.57 1.12 8.84
C GLU A 103 13.64 2.21 8.95
N VAL A 104 14.60 2.04 9.87
CA VAL A 104 15.72 2.99 10.03
C VAL A 104 16.58 3.05 8.77
N ALA A 105 16.90 1.89 8.18
CA ALA A 105 17.66 1.84 6.92
C ALA A 105 16.90 2.53 5.77
N GLY A 106 15.60 2.27 5.63
CA GLY A 106 14.74 2.91 4.65
C GLY A 106 14.70 4.42 4.80
N ALA A 107 14.54 4.91 6.04
CA ALA A 107 14.57 6.34 6.34
C ALA A 107 15.92 6.98 5.95
N ILE A 108 17.05 6.32 6.27
CA ILE A 108 18.37 6.80 5.87
C ILE A 108 18.51 6.84 4.35
N VAL A 109 18.07 5.80 3.63
CA VAL A 109 18.15 5.74 2.17
C VAL A 109 17.38 6.89 1.54
N VAL A 110 16.13 7.12 1.95
CA VAL A 110 15.29 8.19 1.40
C VAL A 110 15.87 9.57 1.69
N LEU A 111 16.40 9.80 2.90
CA LEU A 111 16.93 11.11 3.29
C LEU A 111 18.29 11.43 2.66
N VAL A 112 19.17 10.42 2.53
CA VAL A 112 20.56 10.62 2.09
C VAL A 112 20.70 10.45 0.57
N PHE A 113 20.03 9.46 -0.02
CA PHE A 113 20.20 9.07 -1.42
C PHE A 113 19.08 9.59 -2.32
N LYS A 114 18.96 10.92 -2.42
CA LYS A 114 18.06 11.60 -3.39
C LYS A 114 18.18 11.08 -4.83
N PRO A 115 19.37 10.82 -5.42
CA PRO A 115 19.45 10.33 -6.80
C PRO A 115 18.85 8.93 -6.98
N LEU A 116 19.06 8.02 -6.02
CA LEU A 116 18.46 6.67 -6.08
C LEU A 116 16.92 6.74 -5.99
N ALA A 117 16.41 7.63 -5.13
CA ALA A 117 14.97 7.86 -5.04
C ALA A 117 14.40 8.35 -6.40
N LYS A 118 15.11 9.27 -7.08
CA LYS A 118 14.71 9.74 -8.41
C LYS A 118 14.69 8.62 -9.45
N ASP A 119 15.73 7.78 -9.51
CA ASP A 119 15.77 6.66 -10.46
C ASP A 119 14.60 5.68 -10.25
N ILE A 120 14.25 5.39 -8.99
CA ILE A 120 13.10 4.54 -8.67
C ILE A 120 11.80 5.21 -9.12
N LEU A 121 11.64 6.51 -8.86
CA LEU A 121 10.46 7.28 -9.24
C LEU A 121 10.29 7.35 -10.76
N ASP A 122 11.36 7.56 -11.52
CA ASP A 122 11.31 7.61 -12.99
C ASP A 122 10.92 6.25 -13.58
N ASN A 123 11.44 5.15 -13.01
CA ASN A 123 11.03 3.79 -13.39
C ASN A 123 9.55 3.52 -13.08
N LEU A 124 9.05 4.05 -11.94
CA LEU A 124 7.64 3.95 -11.59
C LEU A 124 6.76 4.76 -12.54
N ASN A 125 7.18 5.98 -12.90
CA ASN A 125 6.51 6.84 -13.87
C ASN A 125 6.29 6.10 -15.19
N GLN A 126 7.35 5.55 -15.78
CA GLN A 126 7.27 4.82 -17.05
C GLN A 126 6.29 3.64 -16.98
N LYS A 127 6.37 2.84 -15.91
CA LYS A 127 5.48 1.69 -15.73
C LYS A 127 4.02 2.09 -15.53
N PHE A 128 3.78 3.20 -14.85
CA PHE A 128 2.43 3.69 -14.58
C PHE A 128 1.79 4.28 -15.84
N VAL A 129 2.54 5.08 -16.60
CA VAL A 129 2.06 5.62 -17.89
C VAL A 129 1.84 4.50 -18.90
N GLU A 130 2.69 3.46 -18.90
CA GLU A 130 2.45 2.26 -19.71
C GLU A 130 1.15 1.55 -19.29
N ALA A 131 0.88 1.44 -17.98
CA ALA A 131 -0.37 0.87 -17.47
C ALA A 131 -1.59 1.66 -17.93
N ILE A 132 -1.57 2.99 -17.82
CA ILE A 132 -2.65 3.86 -18.30
C ILE A 132 -2.91 3.60 -19.78
N ASN A 133 -1.86 3.55 -20.59
CA ASN A 133 -2.00 3.38 -22.03
C ASN A 133 -2.55 2.02 -22.47
N LYS A 134 -2.52 1.01 -21.61
CA LYS A 134 -3.01 -0.33 -21.96
C LYS A 134 -4.31 -0.71 -21.27
N GLU A 135 -4.45 -0.33 -20.00
CA GLU A 135 -5.56 -0.76 -19.14
C GLU A 135 -6.70 0.26 -19.11
N TYR A 136 -6.41 1.56 -19.23
CA TYR A 136 -7.43 2.59 -19.03
C TYR A 136 -8.49 2.58 -20.15
N GLY A 137 -9.73 2.30 -19.77
CA GLY A 137 -10.87 2.08 -20.67
C GLY A 137 -11.04 0.66 -21.20
N ASN A 138 -10.08 -0.26 -20.96
CA ASN A 138 -10.21 -1.68 -21.27
C ASN A 138 -10.53 -2.52 -20.03
N ASN A 139 -9.95 -2.12 -18.90
CA ASN A 139 -10.15 -2.75 -17.59
C ASN A 139 -10.98 -1.82 -16.70
N GLU A 140 -12.22 -2.22 -16.40
CA GLU A 140 -13.16 -1.40 -15.61
C GLU A 140 -12.66 -1.18 -14.19
N ASP A 141 -12.01 -2.17 -13.56
CA ASP A 141 -11.48 -2.04 -12.19
C ASP A 141 -10.32 -1.05 -12.13
N PHE A 142 -9.35 -1.18 -13.06
CA PHE A 142 -8.24 -0.23 -13.16
C PHE A 142 -8.74 1.19 -13.44
N THR A 143 -9.69 1.32 -14.36
CA THR A 143 -10.30 2.61 -14.74
C THR A 143 -11.01 3.24 -13.55
N SER A 144 -11.84 2.48 -12.83
CA SER A 144 -12.59 2.95 -11.66
C SER A 144 -11.68 3.38 -10.50
N VAL A 145 -10.62 2.61 -10.22
CA VAL A 145 -9.65 2.95 -9.18
C VAL A 145 -8.87 4.21 -9.57
N LEU A 146 -8.44 4.33 -10.82
CA LEU A 146 -7.72 5.51 -11.29
C LEU A 146 -8.61 6.75 -11.28
N ASP A 147 -9.85 6.65 -11.75
CA ASP A 147 -10.83 7.76 -11.73
C ASP A 147 -11.15 8.22 -10.31
N SER A 148 -11.34 7.26 -9.39
CA SER A 148 -11.55 7.56 -7.96
C SER A 148 -10.33 8.25 -7.35
N THR A 149 -9.13 7.78 -7.69
CA THR A 149 -7.87 8.37 -7.21
C THR A 149 -7.70 9.79 -7.73
N MET A 150 -7.92 10.01 -9.03
CA MET A 150 -7.84 11.32 -9.67
C MET A 150 -8.85 12.31 -9.08
N THR A 151 -10.07 11.86 -8.81
CA THR A 151 -11.11 12.68 -8.19
C THR A 151 -10.78 13.01 -6.74
N GLN A 152 -10.29 12.03 -5.97
CA GLN A 152 -9.99 12.21 -4.55
C GLN A 152 -8.75 13.09 -4.30
N LEU A 153 -7.77 13.06 -5.21
CA LEU A 153 -6.55 13.84 -5.14
C LEU A 153 -6.60 15.12 -6.01
N GLU A 154 -7.73 15.38 -6.67
CA GLU A 154 -7.94 16.53 -7.59
C GLU A 154 -6.79 16.68 -8.60
N CYS A 155 -6.45 15.58 -9.27
CA CYS A 155 -5.29 15.47 -10.16
C CYS A 155 -5.61 14.69 -11.43
N CYS A 156 -4.70 14.75 -12.41
CA CYS A 156 -4.91 14.12 -13.72
C CYS A 156 -3.69 13.32 -14.20
N GLY A 157 -3.89 12.03 -14.48
CA GLY A 157 -2.81 11.15 -14.94
C GLY A 157 -1.70 10.99 -13.90
N TYR A 158 -0.52 10.52 -14.31
CA TYR A 158 0.65 10.49 -13.44
C TYR A 158 1.35 11.86 -13.44
N ASN A 159 1.68 12.35 -14.63
CA ASN A 159 2.30 13.65 -14.92
C ASN A 159 1.24 14.69 -15.33
N ASN A 160 0.34 14.33 -16.24
CA ASN A 160 -0.76 15.18 -16.74
C ASN A 160 -1.69 14.39 -17.70
N TYR A 161 -2.62 15.09 -18.36
CA TYR A 161 -3.58 14.51 -19.31
C TYR A 161 -2.94 13.77 -20.51
N THR A 162 -1.69 14.09 -20.89
CA THR A 162 -1.02 13.46 -22.03
C THR A 162 -0.68 11.99 -21.77
N ASP A 163 -0.66 11.55 -20.51
CA ASP A 163 -0.44 10.14 -20.16
C ASP A 163 -1.53 9.21 -20.73
N PHE A 164 -2.72 9.75 -21.02
CA PHE A 164 -3.83 9.01 -21.63
C PHE A 164 -3.75 8.91 -23.16
N ASN A 165 -2.76 9.55 -23.79
CA ASN A 165 -2.63 9.57 -25.25
C ASN A 165 -2.33 8.18 -25.81
N GLY A 166 -3.29 7.59 -26.52
CA GLY A 166 -3.18 6.23 -27.05
C GLY A 166 -3.81 5.15 -26.17
N SER A 167 -4.35 5.53 -25.00
CA SER A 167 -5.16 4.62 -24.19
C SER A 167 -6.42 4.13 -24.94
N PRO A 168 -6.95 2.93 -24.64
CA PRO A 168 -8.20 2.41 -25.18
C PRO A 168 -9.35 3.42 -25.07
N PHE A 169 -9.47 4.09 -23.93
CA PHE A 169 -10.46 5.13 -23.69
C PHE A 169 -10.33 6.31 -24.67
N GLN A 170 -9.13 6.90 -24.77
CA GLN A 170 -8.90 8.07 -25.62
C GLN A 170 -9.01 7.71 -27.11
N ASN A 171 -8.60 6.50 -27.49
CA ASN A 171 -8.75 6.02 -28.86
C ASN A 171 -10.23 5.84 -29.27
N GLY A 172 -11.06 5.30 -28.37
CA GLY A 172 -12.48 5.05 -28.61
C GLY A 172 -13.37 6.28 -28.51
N THR A 173 -13.11 7.18 -27.56
CA THR A 173 -13.99 8.32 -27.27
C THR A 173 -13.46 9.65 -27.82
N LYS A 174 -12.15 9.76 -28.09
CA LYS A 174 -11.43 11.02 -28.36
C LYS A 174 -11.54 12.05 -27.23
N LEU A 175 -11.83 11.58 -26.01
CA LEU A 175 -11.95 12.38 -24.81
C LEU A 175 -10.90 11.98 -23.78
N TYR A 176 -10.76 12.82 -22.77
CA TYR A 176 -9.95 12.59 -21.57
C TYR A 176 -10.87 12.34 -20.35
N PRO A 177 -10.34 11.77 -19.26
CA PRO A 177 -11.09 11.55 -18.04
C PRO A 177 -11.68 12.85 -17.51
N ALA A 178 -12.86 12.78 -16.88
CA ALA A 178 -13.50 13.97 -16.32
C ALA A 178 -12.62 14.68 -15.28
N ALA A 179 -11.88 13.94 -14.44
CA ALA A 179 -10.97 14.54 -13.46
C ALA A 179 -9.83 15.38 -14.09
N CYS A 180 -9.55 15.23 -15.38
CA CYS A 180 -8.61 16.05 -16.14
C CYS A 180 -9.18 17.38 -16.63
N CYS A 181 -10.49 17.58 -16.45
CA CYS A 181 -11.21 18.81 -16.73
C CYS A 181 -12.12 19.12 -15.54
N SER A 182 -11.73 20.07 -14.69
CA SER A 182 -12.48 20.62 -13.57
C SER A 182 -14.00 20.68 -13.83
N GLU A 183 -14.75 20.25 -12.83
CA GLU A 183 -16.21 20.01 -12.85
C GLU A 183 -17.05 21.24 -13.26
N GLU A 184 -16.48 22.45 -13.28
CA GLU A 184 -17.20 23.69 -13.56
C GLU A 184 -17.73 23.80 -15.01
N THR A 185 -17.27 22.95 -15.92
CA THR A 185 -17.76 22.94 -17.31
C THR A 185 -18.44 21.61 -17.62
N SER A 186 -19.77 21.62 -17.79
CA SER A 186 -20.57 20.50 -18.33
C SER A 186 -20.26 20.14 -19.79
N GLU A 187 -19.08 20.50 -20.28
CA GLU A 187 -18.59 20.17 -21.62
C GLU A 187 -17.76 18.88 -21.55
N LYS A 188 -17.83 18.08 -22.61
CA LYS A 188 -17.02 16.87 -22.74
C LYS A 188 -15.53 17.26 -22.66
N CYS A 189 -14.75 16.55 -21.85
CA CYS A 189 -13.32 16.81 -21.67
C CYS A 189 -12.54 16.46 -22.95
N ASP A 190 -12.47 17.41 -23.88
CA ASP A 190 -11.73 17.30 -25.13
C ASP A 190 -10.28 17.78 -24.95
N LEU A 191 -9.47 17.64 -26.01
CA LEU A 191 -8.06 18.03 -25.97
C LEU A 191 -7.86 19.52 -25.64
N ASN A 192 -8.70 20.40 -26.17
CA ASN A 192 -8.58 21.84 -25.94
C ASN A 192 -8.90 22.18 -24.47
N THR A 193 -9.89 21.51 -23.88
CA THR A 193 -10.30 21.72 -22.50
C THR A 193 -9.26 21.19 -21.53
N ALA A 194 -8.79 19.95 -21.74
CA ALA A 194 -7.74 19.34 -20.91
C ALA A 194 -6.44 20.15 -20.95
N GLN A 195 -6.04 20.63 -22.14
CA GLN A 195 -4.86 21.48 -22.29
C GLN A 195 -5.02 22.86 -21.66
N LYS A 196 -6.22 23.46 -21.74
CA LYS A 196 -6.47 24.81 -21.21
C LYS A 196 -6.50 24.84 -19.68
N GLN A 197 -7.01 23.78 -19.06
CA GLN A 197 -7.14 23.73 -17.60
C GLN A 197 -5.85 23.28 -16.89
N ASP A 198 -4.96 22.54 -17.58
CA ASP A 198 -3.62 22.17 -17.10
C ASP A 198 -3.62 21.65 -15.65
N VAL A 199 -4.50 20.67 -15.37
CA VAL A 199 -4.61 20.03 -14.05
C VAL A 199 -3.30 19.30 -13.75
N GLN A 200 -2.77 19.51 -12.53
CA GLN A 200 -1.52 18.89 -12.11
C GLN A 200 -1.58 17.36 -12.11
N GLY A 201 -0.44 16.71 -12.38
CA GLY A 201 -0.29 15.27 -12.28
C GLY A 201 -0.47 14.74 -10.87
N CYS A 202 -1.02 13.53 -10.74
CA CYS A 202 -1.25 12.90 -9.44
C CYS A 202 0.03 12.63 -8.66
N PHE A 203 1.17 12.44 -9.35
CA PHE A 203 2.44 12.31 -8.65
C PHE A 203 2.84 13.61 -7.93
N ASN A 204 2.66 14.75 -8.59
CA ASN A 204 2.96 16.05 -7.97
C ASN A 204 1.96 16.40 -6.87
N ALA A 205 0.66 16.13 -7.10
CA ALA A 205 -0.37 16.29 -6.07
C ALA A 205 -0.07 15.45 -4.82
N LEU A 206 0.38 14.21 -5.00
CA LEU A 206 0.80 13.34 -3.89
C LEU A 206 2.02 13.89 -3.15
N LEU A 207 3.02 14.40 -3.86
CA LEU A 207 4.19 15.04 -3.24
C LEU A 207 3.78 16.26 -2.41
N ASN A 208 2.92 17.12 -2.96
CA ASN A 208 2.39 18.28 -2.24
C ASN A 208 1.65 17.84 -0.98
N LEU A 209 0.82 16.78 -1.08
CA LEU A 209 0.11 16.23 0.07
C LEU A 209 1.07 15.68 1.14
N ILE A 210 2.17 15.03 0.73
CA ILE A 210 3.22 14.56 1.64
C ILE A 210 3.95 15.73 2.30
N GLU A 211 4.28 16.78 1.54
CA GLU A 211 4.95 17.98 2.07
C GLU A 211 4.06 18.74 3.07
N ASP A 212 2.79 18.93 2.73
CA ASP A 212 1.80 19.60 3.58
C ASP A 212 1.53 18.81 4.87
N ASN A 213 1.58 17.49 4.80
CA ASN A 213 1.34 16.60 5.94
C ASN A 213 2.62 16.01 6.53
N ALA A 214 3.80 16.53 6.17
CA ALA A 214 5.09 15.95 6.54
C ALA A 214 5.24 15.82 8.07
N SER A 215 4.71 16.80 8.82
CA SER A 215 4.73 16.77 10.29
C SER A 215 3.90 15.62 10.86
N ILE A 216 2.73 15.34 10.28
CA ILE A 216 1.84 14.26 10.73
C ILE A 216 2.48 12.91 10.39
N ILE A 217 2.95 12.76 9.15
CA ILE A 217 3.61 11.53 8.68
C ILE A 217 4.84 11.22 9.54
N GLY A 218 5.69 12.22 9.81
CA GLY A 218 6.84 12.07 10.70
C GLY A 218 6.43 11.67 12.12
N GLY A 219 5.35 12.24 12.66
CA GLY A 219 4.80 11.86 13.96
C GLY A 219 4.29 10.42 13.99
N VAL A 220 3.60 9.96 12.95
CA VAL A 220 3.14 8.57 12.82
C VAL A 220 4.33 7.61 12.76
N ALA A 221 5.34 7.90 11.95
CA ALA A 221 6.55 7.08 11.84
C ALA A 221 7.30 6.97 13.19
N LEU A 222 7.47 8.08 13.90
CA LEU A 222 8.06 8.09 15.25
C LEU A 222 7.22 7.26 16.23
N GLY A 223 5.90 7.37 16.14
CA GLY A 223 4.97 6.60 16.96
C GLY A 223 5.09 5.09 16.74
N ILE A 224 5.18 4.65 15.47
CA ILE A 224 5.40 3.25 15.11
C ILE A 224 6.72 2.76 15.71
N ALA A 225 7.83 3.48 15.46
CA ALA A 225 9.14 3.13 16.02
C ALA A 225 9.12 3.02 17.56
N ALA A 226 8.42 3.92 18.25
CA ALA A 226 8.27 3.86 19.71
C ALA A 226 7.46 2.62 20.17
N LEU A 227 6.39 2.27 19.45
CA LEU A 227 5.58 1.08 19.73
C LEU A 227 6.39 -0.20 19.50
N GLU A 228 7.21 -0.27 18.47
CA GLU A 228 8.10 -1.41 18.21
C GLU A 228 9.12 -1.59 19.34
N ILE A 229 9.77 -0.51 19.77
CA ILE A 229 10.70 -0.55 20.91
C ILE A 229 9.99 -1.02 22.17
N ALA A 230 8.79 -0.49 22.45
CA ALA A 230 7.99 -0.93 23.59
C ALA A 230 7.63 -2.42 23.50
N ALA A 231 7.22 -2.92 22.33
CA ALA A 231 6.90 -4.32 22.12
C ALA A 231 8.13 -5.23 22.33
N MET A 232 9.30 -4.81 21.84
CA MET A 232 10.57 -5.50 22.05
C MET A 232 10.94 -5.57 23.54
N VAL A 233 10.83 -4.45 24.26
CA VAL A 233 11.10 -4.39 25.71
C VAL A 233 10.14 -5.31 26.48
N VAL A 234 8.83 -5.24 26.20
CA VAL A 234 7.84 -6.09 26.86
C VAL A 234 8.10 -7.57 26.58
N SER A 235 8.40 -7.93 25.33
CA SER A 235 8.72 -9.32 24.96
C SER A 235 9.93 -9.85 25.77
N MET A 236 11.01 -9.07 25.86
CA MET A 236 12.21 -9.46 26.62
C MET A 236 11.97 -9.51 28.13
N VAL A 237 11.18 -8.59 28.68
CA VAL A 237 10.78 -8.63 30.09
C VAL A 237 9.98 -9.90 30.39
N LEU A 238 9.02 -10.26 29.54
CA LEU A 238 8.24 -11.50 29.70
C LEU A 238 9.12 -12.74 29.54
N TYR A 239 10.00 -12.77 28.53
CA TYR A 239 10.97 -13.84 28.31
C TYR A 239 11.80 -14.15 29.56
N ASN A 240 12.31 -13.10 30.22
CA ASN A 240 13.16 -13.20 31.42
C ASN A 240 12.40 -13.59 32.70
N ASN A 241 11.08 -13.38 32.72
CA ASN A 241 10.22 -13.68 33.86
C ASN A 241 9.59 -15.09 33.77
N ILE A 242 9.64 -15.76 32.62
CA ILE A 242 9.12 -17.13 32.48
C ILE A 242 10.01 -18.10 33.28
N GLY A 243 9.37 -18.77 34.25
CA GLY A 243 9.99 -19.77 35.13
C GLY A 243 10.60 -19.20 36.43
N LYS A 244 10.30 -17.94 36.77
CA LYS A 244 10.59 -17.32 38.09
C LYS A 244 9.30 -17.05 38.83
#